data_AF-A0ABD5X1Q4-F1
#
_entry.id   AF-A0ABD5X1Q4-F1
#
_cell.length_a   1.000
_cell.length_b   1.000
_cell.length_c   1.000
_cell.angle_alpha   90.00
_cell.angle_beta   90.00
_cell.angle_gamma   90.00
#
_symmetry.space_group_name_H-M   'P 1'
#
loop_
_entity.id
_entity.type
_entity.pdbx_description
1 polymer ?
#
loop_
_entity_poly.entity_id
_entity_poly.type
_entity_poly.pdbx_seq_one_letter_code
_entity_poly.pdbx_strand_id
1 'polypeptide(L)' 'MGTLTNTKVSEKNLTTVPKPVRNFLDVGAGDRVEWHVRDGQIVVEKLIRDEDDE' A
#
# COMPACT_ATOMS: atom_id res chain seq x y z
N MET A 1 5.81 7.35 -15.38
CA MET A 1 5.56 6.29 -14.38
C MET A 1 4.47 5.39 -14.93
N GLY A 2 4.72 4.09 -15.07
CA GLY A 2 3.79 3.15 -15.71
C GLY A 2 2.99 2.33 -14.70
N THR A 3 1.92 1.68 -15.16
CA THR A 3 1.12 0.75 -14.37
C THR A 3 1.96 -0.46 -13.95
N LEU A 4 2.15 -0.69 -12.65
CA LEU A 4 2.88 -1.86 -12.15
C LEU A 4 2.07 -3.16 -12.34
N THR A 5 0.78 -3.13 -11.99
CA THR A 5 -0.17 -4.25 -12.10
C THR A 5 -1.56 -3.77 -11.66
N ASN A 6 -2.59 -4.61 -11.84
CA ASN A 6 -3.90 -4.44 -11.21
C ASN A 6 -4.27 -5.69 -10.39
N THR A 7 -5.23 -5.55 -9.48
CA THR A 7 -5.79 -6.66 -8.68
C THR A 7 -7.30 -6.54 -8.65
N LYS A 8 -7.99 -7.69 -8.75
CA LYS A 8 -9.43 -7.73 -8.49
C LYS A 8 -9.70 -7.61 -7.00
N VAL A 9 -10.66 -6.78 -6.64
CA VAL A 9 -11.20 -6.68 -5.27
C VAL A 9 -12.00 -7.95 -4.98
N SER A 10 -11.71 -8.60 -3.86
CA SER A 10 -12.46 -9.74 -3.38
C SER A 10 -13.82 -9.33 -2.81
N GLU A 11 -14.71 -10.30 -2.59
CA GLU A 11 -16.05 -10.05 -2.03
C GLU A 11 -16.04 -9.37 -0.66
N LYS A 12 -14.92 -9.48 0.09
CA LYS A 12 -14.75 -8.84 1.40
C LYS A 12 -14.08 -7.47 1.30
N ASN A 13 -14.04 -6.86 0.12
CA ASN A 13 -13.39 -5.57 -0.14
C ASN A 13 -11.88 -5.57 0.15
N LEU A 14 -11.23 -6.73 0.04
CA LEU A 14 -9.79 -6.86 0.17
C LEU A 14 -9.14 -7.02 -1.19
N THR A 15 -7.96 -6.43 -1.36
CA THR A 15 -7.06 -6.73 -2.48
C THR A 15 -5.73 -7.23 -1.93
N THR A 16 -5.08 -8.11 -2.69
CA THR A 16 -3.70 -8.49 -2.40
C THR A 16 -2.78 -7.36 -2.84
N VAL A 17 -1.84 -6.92 -2.01
CA VAL A 17 -0.72 -6.07 -2.46
C VAL A 17 0.20 -6.94 -3.34
N PRO A 18 0.29 -6.72 -4.66
CA PRO A 18 1.01 -7.64 -5.55
C PRO A 18 2.52 -7.63 -5.33
N LYS A 19 3.21 -8.71 -5.71
CA LYS A 19 4.67 -8.83 -5.51
C LYS A 19 5.48 -7.62 -6.03
N PRO A 20 5.24 -7.09 -7.25
CA PRO A 20 5.98 -5.91 -7.72
C PRO A 20 5.77 -4.68 -6.82
N VAL A 21 4.56 -4.48 -6.31
CA VAL A 21 4.22 -3.35 -5.42
C VAL A 21 4.84 -3.55 -4.04
N ARG A 22 4.79 -4.78 -3.49
CA ARG A 22 5.44 -5.10 -2.21
C ARG A 22 6.94 -4.86 -2.26
N ASN A 23 7.60 -5.30 -3.34
CA ASN A 23 9.02 -5.09 -3.54
C ASN A 23 9.36 -3.60 -3.69
N PHE A 24 8.50 -2.84 -4.36
CA PHE A 24 8.71 -1.40 -4.56
C PHE A 24 8.53 -0.60 -3.28
N LEU A 25 7.48 -0.88 -2.51
CA LEU A 25 7.20 -0.22 -1.23
C LEU A 25 8.00 -0.81 -0.05
N ASP A 26 8.73 -1.90 -0.28
CA ASP A 26 9.38 -2.71 0.75
C ASP A 26 8.44 -3.07 1.91
N VAL A 27 7.27 -3.63 1.60
CA VAL A 27 6.26 -4.02 2.60
C VAL A 27 6.10 -5.53 2.72
N GLY A 28 6.08 -6.01 3.96
CA GLY A 28 5.90 -7.39 4.35
C GLY A 28 4.73 -7.62 5.30
N ALA A 29 4.66 -8.84 5.86
CA ALA A 29 3.67 -9.15 6.88
C ALA A 29 4.00 -8.40 8.18
N GLY A 30 3.02 -7.73 8.78
CA GLY A 30 3.19 -6.92 9.99
C GLY A 30 3.35 -5.42 9.72
N ASP A 31 3.81 -5.04 8.53
CA ASP A 31 3.89 -3.65 8.11
C ASP A 31 2.49 -3.03 7.93
N ARG A 32 2.44 -1.71 8.06
CA ARG A 32 1.25 -0.91 7.79
C ARG A 32 1.43 -0.10 6.51
N VAL A 33 0.33 0.03 5.77
CA VAL A 33 0.22 0.99 4.68
C VAL A 33 -0.89 1.99 5.00
N GLU A 34 -0.70 3.24 4.61
CA GLU A 34 -1.65 4.32 4.80
C GLU A 34 -2.21 4.78 3.45
N TRP A 35 -3.48 5.20 3.48
CA TRP A 35 -4.23 5.61 2.29
C TRP A 35 -4.45 7.11 2.34
N HIS A 36 -4.04 7.81 1.29
CA HIS A 36 -4.17 9.26 1.17
C HIS A 36 -4.98 9.63 -0.07
N VAL A 37 -5.66 10.77 -0.01
CA VAL A 37 -6.24 11.42 -1.19
C VAL A 37 -5.31 12.55 -1.61
N ARG A 38 -4.77 12.50 -2.83
CA ARG A 38 -3.93 13.56 -3.42
C ARG A 38 -4.41 13.82 -4.85
N ASP A 39 -4.83 15.05 -5.13
CA ASP A 39 -5.29 15.48 -6.45
C ASP A 39 -6.37 14.56 -7.08
N GLY A 40 -7.33 14.11 -6.27
CA GLY A 40 -8.40 13.22 -6.70
C GLY A 40 -7.97 11.76 -6.92
N GLN A 41 -6.72 11.42 -6.63
CA GLN A 41 -6.18 10.06 -6.69
C GLN A 41 -6.02 9.48 -5.29
N ILE A 42 -6.23 8.16 -5.20
CA ILE A 42 -5.90 7.40 -3.99
C ILE A 42 -4.44 6.97 -4.09
N VAL A 43 -3.63 7.38 -3.12
CA VAL A 43 -2.21 7.03 -2.98
C VAL A 43 -2.05 6.13 -1.76
N VAL A 44 -1.25 5.08 -1.91
CA VAL A 44 -0.90 4.16 -0.82
C VAL A 44 0.58 4.28 -0.52
N GLU A 45 0.91 4.52 0.75
CA GLU A 45 2.29 4.69 1.22
C GLU A 45 2.59 3.70 2.35
N LYS A 46 3.84 3.25 2.48
CA LYS A 46 4.28 2.49 3.66
C LYS A 46 4.26 3.44 4.85
N LEU A 47 3.57 3.05 5.92
CA LEU A 47 3.61 3.80 7.17
C LEU A 47 4.93 3.50 7.87
N ILE A 48 5.81 4.48 7.92
CA ILE A 48 7.01 4.45 8.76
C ILE A 48 6.57 5.06 10.09
N ARG A 49 6.52 4.23 11.14
CA ARG A 49 6.42 4.74 12.51
C ARG A 49 7.85 5.01 12.96
N ASP A 50 8.16 6.26 13.25
CA ASP A 50 9.33 6.55 14.07
C ASP A 50 9.01 6.00 15.47
N GLU A 51 9.91 5.21 16.05
CA GLU A 51 9.73 4.52 17.34
C GLU A 51 9.71 5.47 18.55
N ASP A 52 9.51 6.78 18.36
CA ASP A 52 9.70 7.81 19.39
C ASP A 52 8.38 8.42 19.94
N ASP A 53 7.22 7.81 19.71
CA ASP A 53 5.95 8.18 20.36
C ASP A 53 5.53 7.10 21.38
N GLU A 54 6.26 7.02 22.50
CA GLU A 54 5.86 6.34 23.75
C GLU A 54 5.15 7.30 24.71
#